data_AF-W9T9K1-F1
#
_entry.id   AF-W9T9K1-F1
#
_cell.length_a   1.000
_cell.length_b   1.000
_cell.length_c   1.000
_cell.angle_alpha   90.00
_cell.angle_beta   90.00
_cell.angle_gamma   90.00
#
_symmetry.space_group_name_H-M   'P 1'
#
loop_
_entity.id
_entity.type
_entity.pdbx_description
1 polymer ?
#
loop_
_entity_poly.entity_id
_entity_poly.type
_entity_poly.pdbx_seq_one_letter_code
_entity_poly.pdbx_strand_id
1 'polypeptide(L)' 'MLQTIKQNWLTNIRGDILAGLVVALALIPEAIAFSIIAGVDPKVGLYASFCIAVVIAFVGGARV' A
#
# COMPACT_ATOMS: atom_id res chain seq x y z
N MET A 1 18.28 -18.12 15.06
CA MET A 1 18.08 -17.19 13.92
C MET A 1 16.60 -16.99 13.58
N LEU A 2 15.78 -18.05 13.45
CA LEU A 2 14.34 -17.92 13.15
C LEU A 2 13.50 -17.17 14.21
N GLN A 3 13.90 -17.19 15.49
CA GLN A 3 13.19 -16.50 16.58
C GLN A 3 13.34 -14.96 16.53
N THR A 4 14.47 -14.44 16.06
CA THR A 4 14.75 -12.99 15.98
C THR A 4 13.84 -12.29 14.97
N ILE A 5 13.51 -12.98 13.86
CA ILE A 5 12.62 -12.45 12.81
C ILE A 5 11.17 -12.32 13.33
N LYS A 6 10.74 -13.24 14.19
CA LYS A 6 9.39 -13.27 14.77
C LYS A 6 9.17 -12.24 15.88
N GLN A 7 10.23 -11.84 16.59
CA GLN A 7 10.14 -10.78 17.60
C GLN A 7 10.11 -9.38 16.95
N ASN A 8 10.94 -9.10 15.95
CA ASN A 8 10.87 -7.83 15.21
C ASN A 8 9.54 -7.63 14.44
N TRP A 9 8.83 -8.72 14.12
CA TRP A 9 7.49 -8.71 13.50
C TRP A 9 6.42 -8.00 14.34
N LEU A 10 6.58 -7.92 15.67
CA LEU A 10 5.55 -7.38 16.58
C LEU A 10 6.04 -6.20 17.41
N THR A 11 7.34 -5.89 17.37
CA THR A 11 7.91 -4.81 18.19
C THR A 11 7.63 -3.42 17.60
N ASN A 12 7.41 -3.28 16.29
CA ASN A 12 7.29 -1.98 15.64
C ASN A 12 5.91 -1.65 15.06
N ILE A 13 4.83 -2.02 15.76
CA ILE A 13 3.44 -1.64 15.40
C ILE A 13 3.30 -0.14 15.08
N ARG A 14 4.01 0.73 15.81
CA ARG A 14 3.94 2.19 15.59
C ARG A 14 4.60 2.59 14.28
N GLY A 15 5.75 2.00 13.96
CA GLY A 15 6.44 2.20 12.70
C GLY A 15 5.61 1.73 11.52
N ASP A 16 5.00 0.56 11.62
CA ASP A 16 4.20 -0.04 10.55
C ASP A 16 2.91 0.75 10.30
N ILE A 17 2.26 1.27 11.34
CA ILE A 17 1.09 2.16 11.21
C ILE A 17 1.48 3.48 10.56
N LEU A 18 2.58 4.10 10.99
CA LEU A 18 3.07 5.36 10.39
C LEU A 18 3.51 5.14 8.94
N ALA A 19 4.17 4.02 8.63
CA ALA A 19 4.56 3.65 7.28
C ALA A 19 3.33 3.42 6.39
N GLY A 20 2.33 2.67 6.88
CA GLY A 20 1.07 2.46 6.16
C GLY A 20 0.31 3.76 5.90
N LEU A 21 0.28 4.68 6.86
CA LEU A 21 -0.34 6.00 6.69
C LEU A 21 0.40 6.83 5.64
N VAL A 22 1.73 6.88 5.70
CA VAL A 22 2.56 7.63 4.74
C VAL A 22 2.41 7.07 3.33
N VAL A 23 2.41 5.73 3.19
CA VAL A 23 2.18 5.06 1.90
C VAL A 23 0.78 5.39 1.37
N ALA A 24 -0.27 5.33 2.21
CA ALA A 24 -1.63 5.67 1.81
C ALA A 24 -1.74 7.12 1.29
N LEU A 25 -1.05 8.07 1.93
CA LEU A 25 -1.03 9.46 1.51
C LEU A 25 -0.24 9.66 0.19
N ALA A 26 0.83 8.90 -0.02
CA ALA A 26 1.65 8.96 -1.22
C ALA A 26 0.93 8.41 -2.47
N LEU A 27 0.00 7.46 -2.29
CA LEU A 27 -0.75 6.84 -3.38
C LEU A 27 -1.70 7.80 -4.12
N ILE A 28 -2.13 8.90 -3.48
CA ILE A 28 -3.05 9.87 -4.08
C ILE A 28 -2.43 10.56 -5.31
N PRO A 29 -1.28 11.25 -5.21
CA PRO A 29 -0.62 11.85 -6.37
C PRO A 29 -0.11 10.80 -7.37
N GLU A 30 0.32 9.63 -6.91
CA GLU A 30 0.78 8.54 -7.79
C GLU A 30 -0.34 8.03 -8.71
N ALA A 31 -1.53 7.79 -8.17
CA ALA A 31 -2.69 7.35 -8.94
C ALA A 31 -3.17 8.43 -9.95
N ILE A 32 -3.09 9.71 -9.57
CA ILE A 32 -3.42 10.83 -10.46
C ILE A 32 -2.43 10.89 -11.62
N ALA A 33 -1.13 10.78 -11.35
CA ALA A 33 -0.09 10.80 -12.39
C ALA A 33 -0.24 9.64 -13.38
N PHE A 34 -0.45 8.42 -12.89
CA PHE A 34 -0.69 7.25 -13.77
C PHE A 34 -1.95 7.38 -14.61
N SER A 35 -3.03 7.94 -14.05
CA SER A 35 -4.27 8.15 -14.81
C SER A 35 -4.09 9.14 -15.95
N ILE A 36 -3.35 10.24 -15.71
CA ILE A 36 -3.03 11.25 -16.72
C ILE A 36 -2.19 10.63 -17.85
N ILE A 37 -1.19 9.80 -17.51
CA ILE A 37 -0.35 9.11 -18.50
C ILE A 37 -1.17 8.11 -19.33
N ALA A 38 -2.10 7.40 -18.70
CA ALA A 38 -2.97 6.42 -19.36
C ALA A 38 -4.10 7.06 -20.19
N GLY A 39 -4.29 8.38 -20.15
CA GLY A 39 -5.33 9.09 -20.89
C GLY A 39 -6.75 8.78 -20.39
N VAL A 40 -6.89 8.28 -19.16
CA VAL A 40 -8.17 7.93 -18.53
C VAL A 40 -8.49 8.92 -17.42
N ASP A 41 -9.78 9.14 -17.17
CA ASP A 41 -10.20 10.01 -16.07
C ASP A 41 -9.56 9.57 -14.74
N PRO A 42 -9.00 10.50 -13.94
CA PRO A 42 -8.33 10.20 -12.66
C PRO A 42 -9.16 9.34 -11.69
N LYS A 43 -10.49 9.44 -11.80
CA LYS A 43 -11.44 8.63 -11.04
C LYS A 43 -11.24 7.14 -11.31
N VAL A 44 -11.05 6.76 -12.57
CA VAL A 44 -10.90 5.36 -12.99
C VAL A 44 -9.59 4.77 -12.48
N GLY A 45 -8.50 5.54 -12.49
CA GLY A 45 -7.24 5.09 -11.93
C GLY A 45 -7.28 4.92 -10.42
N LEU A 46 -8.05 5.75 -9.70
CA LEU A 46 -8.30 5.55 -8.26
C LEU A 46 -9.08 4.26 -7.97
N TYR A 47 -10.08 3.92 -8.80
CA TYR A 47 -10.81 2.65 -8.65
C TYR A 47 -9.92 1.45 -8.94
N ALA A 48 -9.08 1.53 -9.97
CA ALA A 48 -8.15 0.46 -10.33
C ALA A 48 -7.11 0.20 -9.22
N SER A 49 -6.49 1.26 -8.69
CA SER A 49 -5.50 1.14 -7.62
C SER A 49 -6.13 0.64 -6.31
N PHE A 50 -7.36 1.05 -5.98
CA PHE A 50 -8.09 0.55 -4.82
C PHE A 50 -8.39 -0.95 -4.93
N CYS A 51 -8.91 -1.41 -6.08
CA CYS A 51 -9.18 -2.83 -6.30
C CYS A 51 -7.92 -3.68 -6.19
N ILE A 52 -6.79 -3.22 -6.75
CA ILE A 52 -5.51 -3.92 -6.67
C ILE A 52 -4.98 -3.92 -5.22
N ALA A 53 -5.08 -2.80 -4.50
CA ALA A 53 -4.68 -2.72 -3.10
C ALA A 53 -5.47 -3.69 -2.20
N VAL A 54 -6.79 -3.79 -2.42
CA VAL A 54 -7.64 -4.76 -1.70
C VAL A 54 -7.23 -6.19 -2.03
N VAL A 55 -7.08 -6.52 -3.31
CA VAL A 55 -6.67 -7.87 -3.73
C VAL A 55 -5.29 -8.24 -3.18
N ILE A 56 -4.32 -7.33 -3.19
CA ILE A 56 -2.99 -7.54 -2.62
C ILE A 56 -3.05 -7.64 -1.08
N ALA A 57 -3.93 -6.91 -0.41
CA ALA A 57 -4.08 -7.02 1.04
C ALA A 57 -4.59 -8.42 1.46
N PHE A 58 -5.47 -9.04 0.67
CA PHE A 58 -6.01 -10.37 0.95
C PHE A 58 -5.13 -11.51 0.41
N VAL A 59 -4.58 -11.37 -0.80
CA VAL A 59 -3.83 -12.44 -1.50
C VAL A 59 -2.32 -12.29 -1.33
N GLY A 60 -1.82 -11.06 -1.24
CA GLY A 60 -0.39 -10.73 -1.25
C GLY A 60 0.36 -11.03 0.04
N GLY A 61 -0.35 -11.30 1.15
CA GLY A 61 0.22 -11.97 2.32
C GLY A 61 1.59 -11.47 2.79
N ALA A 62 1.87 -10.17 2.82
CA ALA A 62 3.12 -9.67 3.40
C ALA A 62 3.06 -8.16 3.71
N ARG A 63 3.09 -7.87 5.02
CA ARG A 63 4.18 -7.08 5.63
C ARG A 63 4.49 -5.75 4.92
N VAL A 64 3.78 -4.70 5.34
CA VAL A 64 4.28 -3.32 5.30
C VAL A 64 5.44 -3.18 6.28
#